data_AF-A0AAQ3NN52-F1
#
_entry.id   AF-A0AAQ3NN52-F1
#
_cell.length_a   1.000
_cell.length_b   1.000
_cell.length_c   1.000
_cell.angle_alpha   90.00
_cell.angle_beta   90.00
_cell.angle_gamma   90.00
#
_symmetry.space_group_name_H-M   'P 1'
#
loop_
_entity.id
_entity.type
_entity.pdbx_description
1 polymer ?
#
loop_
_entity_poly.entity_id
_entity_poly.type
_entity_poly.pdbx_seq_one_letter_code
_entity_poly.pdbx_strand_id
1 'polypeptide(L)'
;MIQELKVSELVSVWAEMIAEWHAWEESEDLSIFEVIKEIVNIDSRYRLNNFIVKDMPPAPAPPVPERSIVEGIGAFISEAIKQYPSATFRACSCVHILLHCPTYSPETEGVRQSLAVAFSQAAISRLIEVQSTTGALWKPLLLAISSCYLCYPDIVEGILEKGKRGGITIWASALCHVCNRSSEPGLTAESEMKLTVMALARLIEQLLKQGKSGDEIQSCFTSLLEVSIRLKEARDGKDEQGSDDAEDDSDNEEDEDDDTDNDDYDEDSGTEEYEETEEEFLKRYAKAAEALENGSAIEEGDDEDQELELEIGQLTDIDEQMVLSSLIDQYHHVLIRGLVLPSELVVNFLNAFPVYDSYFNRYK
;
A
#
# COMPACT_ATOMS: atom_id res chain seq x y z
N MET A 1 4.99 -28.03 -20.89
CA MET A 1 3.63 -27.48 -20.68
C MET A 1 3.54 -25.98 -21.02
N ILE A 2 4.19 -25.03 -20.32
CA ILE A 2 4.07 -23.58 -20.66
C ILE A 2 4.60 -23.24 -22.06
N GLN A 3 5.76 -23.79 -22.46
CA GLN A 3 6.28 -23.64 -23.83
C GLN A 3 5.43 -24.36 -24.89
N GLU A 4 4.72 -25.43 -24.51
CA GLU A 4 3.82 -26.14 -25.43
C GLU A 4 2.49 -25.38 -25.62
N LEU A 5 2.08 -24.59 -24.62
CA LEU A 5 0.85 -23.80 -24.60
C LEU A 5 1.01 -22.38 -25.15
N LYS A 6 2.23 -21.97 -25.53
CA LYS A 6 2.54 -20.62 -26.05
C LYS A 6 2.02 -19.47 -25.16
N VAL A 7 2.13 -19.66 -23.84
CA VAL A 7 1.58 -18.71 -22.85
C VAL A 7 2.28 -17.36 -22.96
N SER A 8 3.61 -17.33 -23.13
CA SER A 8 4.37 -16.09 -23.27
C SER A 8 3.92 -15.28 -24.49
N GLU A 9 3.66 -15.94 -25.61
CA GLU A 9 3.16 -15.28 -26.82
C GLU A 9 1.74 -14.74 -26.64
N LEU A 10 0.86 -15.50 -25.99
CA LEU A 10 -0.51 -15.05 -25.71
C LEU A 10 -0.51 -13.84 -24.77
N VAL A 11 0.28 -13.90 -23.70
CA VAL A 11 0.41 -12.80 -22.74
C VAL A 11 1.07 -11.58 -23.39
N SER A 12 2.02 -11.76 -24.30
CA SER A 12 2.60 -10.65 -25.07
C SER A 12 1.56 -9.92 -25.92
N VAL A 13 0.71 -10.64 -26.64
CA VAL A 13 -0.37 -10.03 -27.44
C VAL A 13 -1.38 -9.34 -26.52
N TRP A 14 -1.76 -9.98 -25.42
CA TRP A 14 -2.69 -9.40 -24.45
C TRP A 14 -2.13 -8.11 -23.82
N ALA A 15 -0.86 -8.10 -23.42
CA ALA A 15 -0.19 -6.93 -22.86
C ALA A 15 -0.15 -5.76 -23.85
N GLU A 16 0.04 -6.04 -25.15
CA GLU A 16 -0.05 -5.03 -26.21
C GLU A 16 -1.46 -4.46 -26.35
N MET A 17 -2.48 -5.32 -26.25
CA MET A 17 -3.89 -4.89 -26.34
C MET A 17 -4.28 -3.97 -25.18
N ILE A 18 -3.92 -4.32 -23.94
CA ILE A 18 -4.28 -3.50 -22.78
C ILE A 18 -3.44 -2.21 -22.68
N ALA A 19 -2.25 -2.18 -23.28
CA ALA A 19 -1.37 -1.01 -23.20
C ALA A 19 -1.96 0.27 -23.84
N GLU A 20 -2.97 0.12 -24.68
CA GLU A 20 -3.71 1.21 -25.34
C GLU A 20 -5.20 1.20 -24.95
N TRP A 21 -5.54 0.53 -23.84
CA TRP A 21 -6.91 0.46 -23.34
C TRP A 21 -7.37 1.83 -22.85
N HIS A 22 -8.55 2.24 -23.33
CA HIS A 22 -9.16 3.52 -23.00
C HIS A 22 -10.69 3.41 -22.90
N ALA A 23 -11.23 2.20 -22.90
CA ALA A 23 -12.66 1.91 -22.87
C ALA A 23 -13.02 1.38 -21.48
N TRP A 24 -12.90 2.26 -20.47
CA TRP A 24 -13.03 1.86 -19.07
C TRP A 24 -14.47 1.45 -18.75
N GLU A 25 -14.68 0.17 -18.43
CA GLU A 25 -15.94 -0.44 -18.06
C GLU A 25 -15.75 -1.36 -16.85
N GLU A 26 -16.39 -0.99 -15.73
CA GLU A 26 -16.18 -1.60 -14.42
C GLU A 26 -16.35 -3.12 -14.42
N SER A 27 -17.41 -3.66 -15.01
CA SER A 27 -17.61 -5.12 -15.03
C SER A 27 -16.55 -5.91 -15.81
N GLU A 28 -15.86 -5.30 -16.78
CA GLU A 28 -14.89 -6.00 -17.63
C GLU A 28 -13.44 -5.78 -17.14
N ASP A 29 -13.14 -4.57 -16.69
CA ASP A 29 -11.77 -4.15 -16.37
C ASP A 29 -11.24 -4.71 -15.06
N LEU A 30 -12.12 -5.05 -14.09
CA LEU A 30 -11.67 -5.60 -12.82
C LEU A 30 -10.88 -6.91 -13.00
N SER A 31 -11.30 -7.73 -13.96
CA SER A 31 -10.63 -8.98 -14.29
C SER A 31 -9.19 -8.77 -14.81
N ILE A 32 -8.90 -7.62 -15.41
CA ILE A 32 -7.57 -7.29 -15.95
C ILE A 32 -6.55 -7.23 -14.81
N PHE A 33 -6.89 -6.62 -13.67
CA PHE A 33 -5.97 -6.49 -12.53
C PHE A 33 -5.62 -7.85 -11.91
N GLU A 34 -6.60 -8.74 -11.79
CA GLU A 34 -6.35 -10.11 -11.30
C GLU A 34 -5.51 -10.93 -12.29
N VAL A 35 -5.72 -10.75 -13.59
CA VAL A 35 -4.87 -11.36 -14.63
C VAL A 35 -3.44 -10.81 -14.56
N ILE A 36 -3.24 -9.52 -14.27
CA ILE A 36 -1.90 -8.93 -14.07
C ILE A 36 -1.18 -9.64 -12.90
N LYS A 37 -1.85 -9.78 -11.74
CA LYS A 37 -1.28 -10.47 -10.58
C LYS A 37 -0.86 -11.89 -10.93
N GLU A 38 -1.72 -12.64 -11.61
CA GLU A 38 -1.43 -14.01 -12.00
C GLU A 38 -0.29 -14.10 -13.03
N ILE A 39 -0.18 -13.17 -13.97
CA ILE A 39 0.96 -13.12 -14.91
C ILE A 39 2.27 -12.90 -14.16
N VAL A 40 2.31 -12.01 -13.18
CA VAL A 40 3.51 -11.77 -12.35
C VAL A 40 3.87 -13.03 -11.56
N ASN A 41 2.87 -13.70 -10.99
CA ASN A 41 3.06 -14.98 -10.29
C ASN A 41 3.59 -16.07 -11.24
N ILE A 42 3.05 -16.20 -12.45
CA ILE A 42 3.54 -17.13 -13.47
C ILE A 42 4.99 -16.81 -13.86
N ASP A 43 5.33 -15.54 -14.10
CA ASP A 43 6.71 -15.15 -14.43
C ASP A 43 7.67 -15.49 -13.28
N SER A 44 7.28 -15.22 -12.04
CA SER A 44 8.10 -15.52 -10.87
C SER A 44 8.48 -17.01 -10.76
N ARG A 45 7.54 -17.90 -11.13
CA ARG A 45 7.70 -19.36 -11.05
C ARG A 45 8.36 -19.96 -12.28
N TYR A 46 8.05 -19.45 -13.47
CA TYR A 46 8.35 -20.12 -14.74
C TYR A 46 9.21 -19.32 -15.71
N ARG A 47 9.48 -18.04 -15.42
CA ARG A 47 10.27 -17.12 -16.25
C ARG A 47 9.72 -17.01 -17.67
N LEU A 48 8.69 -16.19 -17.83
CA LEU A 48 8.05 -15.98 -19.12
C LEU A 48 9.03 -15.33 -20.10
N ASN A 49 9.09 -15.86 -21.31
CA ASN A 49 9.85 -15.23 -22.39
C ASN A 49 9.26 -13.85 -22.68
N ASN A 50 10.13 -12.89 -22.99
CA ASN A 50 9.76 -11.50 -23.30
C ASN A 50 9.05 -10.74 -22.17
N PHE A 51 9.11 -11.24 -20.92
CA PHE A 51 8.43 -10.57 -19.81
C PHE A 51 8.98 -9.17 -19.53
N ILE A 52 10.30 -9.07 -19.29
CA ILE A 52 10.96 -7.78 -19.00
C ILE A 52 11.57 -7.15 -20.24
N VAL A 53 12.19 -7.95 -21.12
CA VAL A 53 12.83 -7.47 -22.34
C VAL A 53 12.35 -8.34 -23.48
N LYS A 54 11.80 -7.71 -24.51
CA LYS A 54 11.35 -8.40 -25.72
C LYS A 54 12.51 -8.58 -26.70
N ASP A 55 12.55 -9.74 -27.34
CA ASP A 55 13.54 -10.04 -28.36
C ASP A 55 13.47 -9.02 -29.52
N MET A 56 14.64 -8.63 -30.02
CA MET A 56 14.73 -7.76 -31.18
C MET A 56 14.12 -8.44 -32.40
N PRO A 57 13.23 -7.76 -33.15
CA PRO A 57 12.63 -8.35 -34.32
C PRO A 57 13.71 -8.65 -35.37
N PRO A 58 13.65 -9.81 -36.05
CA PRO A 58 14.61 -10.16 -37.08
C PRO A 58 14.49 -9.21 -38.28
N ALA A 59 15.61 -8.93 -38.95
CA ALA A 59 15.62 -8.15 -40.18
C ALA A 59 14.64 -8.76 -41.22
N PRO A 60 13.88 -7.95 -41.98
CA PRO A 60 14.11 -6.53 -42.28
C PRO A 60 13.31 -5.54 -41.41
N ALA A 61 12.64 -6.00 -40.35
CA ALA A 61 11.89 -5.10 -39.47
C ALA A 61 12.83 -4.05 -38.84
N PRO A 62 12.36 -2.80 -38.58
CA PRO A 62 13.15 -1.80 -37.89
C PRO A 62 13.68 -2.36 -36.56
N PRO A 63 14.95 -2.12 -36.19
CA PRO A 63 15.52 -2.59 -34.94
C PRO A 63 15.04 -1.70 -33.77
N VAL A 64 13.73 -1.66 -33.57
CA VAL A 64 13.10 -1.02 -32.42
C VAL A 64 12.62 -2.15 -31.52
N PRO A 65 13.08 -2.23 -30.26
CA PRO A 65 12.48 -3.14 -29.30
C PRO A 65 10.97 -2.86 -29.22
N GLU A 66 10.15 -3.87 -29.50
CA GLU A 66 8.73 -3.79 -29.22
C GLU A 66 8.54 -3.78 -27.69
N ARG A 67 7.45 -3.14 -27.20
CA ARG A 67 7.15 -3.13 -25.76
C ARG A 67 7.12 -4.57 -25.23
N SER A 68 7.84 -4.82 -24.15
CA SER A 68 7.76 -6.08 -23.41
C SER A 68 6.41 -6.22 -22.70
N ILE A 69 6.13 -7.42 -22.17
CA ILE A 69 4.90 -7.69 -21.43
C ILE A 69 4.77 -6.71 -20.26
N VAL A 70 5.84 -6.53 -19.48
CA VAL A 70 5.82 -5.66 -18.30
C VAL A 70 5.64 -4.18 -18.67
N GLU A 71 6.19 -3.74 -19.81
CA GLU A 71 6.01 -2.37 -20.30
C GLU A 71 4.57 -2.13 -20.80
N GLY A 72 3.95 -3.12 -21.43
CA GLY A 72 2.55 -3.05 -21.84
C GLY A 72 1.60 -2.96 -20.64
N ILE A 73 1.80 -3.84 -19.65
CA ILE A 73 1.06 -3.80 -18.38
C ILE A 73 1.31 -2.48 -17.63
N GLY A 74 2.56 -2.01 -17.61
CA GLY A 74 2.94 -0.76 -16.96
C GLY A 74 2.26 0.47 -17.58
N ALA A 75 2.09 0.47 -18.90
CA ALA A 75 1.32 1.51 -19.60
C ALA A 75 -0.15 1.50 -19.17
N PHE A 76 -0.79 0.33 -19.15
CA PHE A 76 -2.17 0.16 -18.70
C PHE A 76 -2.37 0.68 -17.26
N ILE A 77 -1.54 0.23 -16.31
CA ILE A 77 -1.65 0.65 -14.90
C ILE A 77 -1.44 2.15 -14.74
N SER A 78 -0.44 2.71 -15.44
CA SER A 78 -0.18 4.14 -15.38
C SER A 78 -1.36 4.97 -15.89
N GLU A 79 -2.05 4.49 -16.92
CA GLU A 79 -3.24 5.16 -17.45
C GLU A 79 -4.46 4.94 -16.55
N ALA A 80 -4.63 3.74 -15.96
CA ALA A 80 -5.68 3.44 -15.00
C ALA A 80 -5.60 4.38 -13.78
N ILE A 81 -4.41 4.57 -13.19
CA ILE A 81 -4.20 5.54 -12.09
C ILE A 81 -4.55 6.98 -12.53
N LYS A 82 -4.30 7.32 -13.80
CA LYS A 82 -4.49 8.68 -14.32
C LYS A 82 -5.90 8.98 -14.78
N GLN A 83 -6.67 8.00 -15.23
CA GLN A 83 -7.95 8.23 -15.91
C GLN A 83 -9.10 7.42 -15.32
N TYR A 84 -8.81 6.40 -14.52
CA TYR A 84 -9.82 5.48 -14.01
C TYR A 84 -9.92 5.52 -12.47
N PRO A 85 -10.67 6.51 -11.93
CA PRO A 85 -10.97 6.68 -10.52
C PRO A 85 -11.22 5.39 -9.73
N SER A 86 -12.24 4.61 -10.11
CA SER A 86 -12.67 3.44 -9.34
C SER A 86 -11.67 2.30 -9.35
N ALA A 87 -10.82 2.21 -10.38
CA ALA A 87 -9.76 1.21 -10.45
C ALA A 87 -8.42 1.69 -9.85
N THR A 88 -8.33 2.92 -9.35
CA THR A 88 -7.06 3.51 -8.88
C THR A 88 -6.45 2.68 -7.75
N PHE A 89 -7.27 2.15 -6.85
CA PHE A 89 -6.80 1.27 -5.77
C PHE A 89 -6.13 0.02 -6.34
N ARG A 90 -6.83 -0.74 -7.19
CA ARG A 90 -6.30 -1.97 -7.83
C ARG A 90 -5.07 -1.71 -8.67
N ALA A 91 -5.06 -0.61 -9.42
CA ALA A 91 -3.92 -0.20 -10.23
C ALA A 91 -2.69 0.10 -9.35
N CYS A 92 -2.87 0.81 -8.23
CA CYS A 92 -1.81 1.05 -7.24
C CYS A 92 -1.32 -0.27 -6.63
N SER A 93 -2.21 -1.20 -6.31
CA SER A 93 -1.83 -2.52 -5.80
C SER A 93 -0.91 -3.27 -6.78
N CYS A 94 -1.18 -3.19 -8.09
CA CYS A 94 -0.34 -3.80 -9.12
C CYS A 94 1.05 -3.13 -9.27
N VAL A 95 1.21 -1.86 -8.87
CA VAL A 95 2.53 -1.17 -8.91
C VAL A 95 3.55 -1.93 -8.06
N HIS A 96 3.14 -2.40 -6.88
CA HIS A 96 4.02 -3.05 -5.92
C HIS A 96 4.62 -4.35 -6.47
N ILE A 97 3.77 -5.26 -6.95
CA ILE A 97 4.19 -6.55 -7.49
C ILE A 97 5.04 -6.40 -8.76
N LEU A 98 4.77 -5.39 -9.59
CA LEU A 98 5.52 -5.18 -10.84
C LEU A 98 6.88 -4.52 -10.61
N LEU A 99 6.98 -3.59 -9.66
CA LEU A 99 8.26 -2.95 -9.33
C LEU A 99 9.16 -3.86 -8.50
N HIS A 100 8.58 -4.75 -7.71
CA HIS A 100 9.31 -5.65 -6.81
C HIS A 100 9.20 -7.11 -7.26
N CYS A 101 9.14 -7.32 -8.58
CA CYS A 101 9.17 -8.64 -9.20
C CYS A 101 10.57 -9.27 -9.05
N PRO A 102 10.69 -10.57 -8.71
CA PRO A 102 11.97 -11.26 -8.51
C PRO A 102 12.77 -11.51 -9.77
N THR A 103 12.32 -11.00 -10.90
CA THR A 103 12.88 -11.33 -12.20
C THR A 103 13.79 -10.27 -12.78
N TYR A 104 13.85 -9.07 -12.18
CA TYR A 104 14.80 -8.05 -12.58
C TYR A 104 16.26 -8.46 -12.30
N SER A 105 17.11 -8.13 -13.26
CA SER A 105 18.56 -8.27 -13.25
C SER A 105 19.21 -6.91 -13.54
N PRO A 106 20.52 -6.74 -13.26
CA PRO A 106 21.24 -5.51 -13.59
C PRO A 106 21.11 -5.09 -15.06
N GLU A 107 21.00 -6.05 -15.98
CA GLU A 107 20.83 -5.82 -17.42
C GLU A 107 19.45 -5.26 -17.77
N THR A 108 18.45 -5.53 -16.95
CA THR A 108 17.05 -5.12 -17.16
C THR A 108 16.61 -3.97 -16.26
N GLU A 109 17.53 -3.42 -15.46
CA GLU A 109 17.25 -2.36 -14.48
C GLU A 109 16.65 -1.11 -15.13
N GLY A 110 17.01 -0.82 -16.39
CA GLY A 110 16.43 0.30 -17.13
C GLY A 110 14.92 0.19 -17.36
N VAL A 111 14.38 -1.02 -17.49
CA VAL A 111 12.92 -1.24 -17.63
C VAL A 111 12.21 -0.95 -16.31
N ARG A 112 12.75 -1.47 -15.21
CA ARG A 112 12.25 -1.18 -13.85
C ARG A 112 12.26 0.31 -13.55
N GLN A 113 13.34 1.02 -13.94
CA GLN A 113 13.45 2.46 -13.82
C GLN A 113 12.37 3.20 -14.63
N SER A 114 12.14 2.80 -15.88
CA SER A 114 11.08 3.37 -16.72
C SER A 114 9.68 3.19 -16.10
N LEU A 115 9.40 1.99 -15.54
CA LEU A 115 8.15 1.72 -14.84
C LEU A 115 8.00 2.60 -13.60
N ALA A 116 9.03 2.72 -12.77
CA ALA A 116 9.01 3.57 -11.59
C ALA A 116 8.77 5.04 -11.95
N VAL A 117 9.33 5.53 -13.06
CA VAL A 117 9.05 6.88 -13.59
C VAL A 117 7.57 7.01 -13.97
N ALA A 118 7.03 6.06 -14.75
CA ALA A 118 5.66 6.10 -15.23
C ALA A 118 4.64 6.05 -14.08
N PHE A 119 4.82 5.11 -13.15
CA PHE A 119 3.97 4.96 -11.97
C PHE A 119 4.06 6.17 -11.04
N SER A 120 5.26 6.69 -10.79
CA SER A 120 5.43 7.90 -9.97
C SER A 120 4.71 9.10 -10.59
N GLN A 121 4.87 9.30 -11.90
CA GLN A 121 4.17 10.40 -12.60
C GLN A 121 2.65 10.24 -12.49
N ALA A 122 2.13 9.04 -12.74
CA ALA A 122 0.71 8.75 -12.64
C ALA A 122 0.17 9.00 -11.22
N ALA A 123 0.78 8.37 -10.21
CA ALA A 123 0.34 8.45 -8.84
C ALA A 123 0.48 9.86 -8.24
N ILE A 124 1.57 10.58 -8.56
CA ILE A 124 1.77 11.96 -8.08
C ILE A 124 0.79 12.92 -8.74
N SER A 125 0.57 12.80 -10.05
CA SER A 125 -0.44 13.62 -10.75
C SER A 125 -1.82 13.41 -10.14
N ARG A 126 -2.24 12.16 -9.97
CA ARG A 126 -3.53 11.81 -9.36
C ARG A 126 -3.63 12.30 -7.92
N LEU A 127 -2.58 12.13 -7.11
CA LEU A 127 -2.55 12.61 -5.72
C LEU A 127 -2.72 14.13 -5.64
N ILE A 128 -2.10 14.88 -6.56
CA ILE A 128 -2.25 16.35 -6.62
C ILE A 128 -3.68 16.75 -7.00
N GLU A 129 -4.32 16.00 -7.91
CA GLU A 129 -5.71 16.25 -8.32
C GLU A 129 -6.69 16.02 -7.17
N VAL A 130 -6.52 14.93 -6.41
CA VAL A 130 -7.42 14.57 -5.29
C VAL A 130 -7.03 15.21 -3.95
N GLN A 131 -6.00 16.06 -3.91
CA GLN A 131 -5.46 16.61 -2.66
C GLN A 131 -6.45 17.53 -1.90
N SER A 132 -7.50 18.03 -2.55
CA SER A 132 -8.52 18.87 -1.92
C SER A 132 -9.58 18.06 -1.16
N THR A 133 -9.67 16.77 -1.45
CA THR A 133 -10.64 15.84 -0.90
C THR A 133 -9.87 14.68 -0.26
N THR A 134 -9.70 14.72 1.06
CA THR A 134 -9.16 13.57 1.81
C THR A 134 -10.15 12.41 1.71
N GLY A 135 -9.91 11.51 0.76
CA GLY A 135 -10.77 10.36 0.46
C GLY A 135 -9.97 9.07 0.39
N ALA A 136 -10.68 7.95 0.15
CA ALA A 136 -10.13 6.59 0.18
C ALA A 136 -8.88 6.40 -0.72
N LEU A 137 -8.75 7.17 -1.81
CA LEU A 137 -7.65 7.05 -2.77
C LEU A 137 -6.30 7.60 -2.29
N TRP A 138 -6.25 8.36 -1.19
CA TRP A 138 -4.96 8.90 -0.72
C TRP A 138 -3.98 7.80 -0.31
N LYS A 139 -4.45 6.82 0.47
CA LYS A 139 -3.63 5.72 0.95
C LYS A 139 -2.98 4.91 -0.20
N PRO A 140 -3.72 4.36 -1.18
CA PRO A 140 -3.12 3.59 -2.27
C PRO A 140 -2.11 4.40 -3.09
N LEU A 141 -2.39 5.69 -3.38
CA LEU A 141 -1.46 6.55 -4.10
C LEU A 141 -0.16 6.80 -3.32
N LEU A 142 -0.25 7.08 -2.02
CA LEU A 142 0.91 7.28 -1.16
C LEU A 142 1.78 6.03 -1.08
N LEU A 143 1.17 4.84 -0.99
CA LEU A 143 1.88 3.57 -0.97
C LEU A 143 2.54 3.26 -2.32
N ALA A 144 1.85 3.49 -3.44
CA ALA A 144 2.43 3.32 -4.78
C ALA A 144 3.67 4.21 -4.99
N ILE A 145 3.60 5.48 -4.57
CA ILE A 145 4.76 6.39 -4.57
C ILE A 145 5.87 5.85 -3.68
N SER A 146 5.54 5.31 -2.50
CA SER A 146 6.51 4.73 -1.56
C SER A 146 7.29 3.57 -2.18
N SER A 147 6.63 2.69 -2.94
CA SER A 147 7.31 1.60 -3.65
C SER A 147 8.22 2.08 -4.77
N CYS A 148 7.79 3.09 -5.53
CA CYS A 148 8.66 3.73 -6.51
C CYS A 148 9.89 4.37 -5.84
N TYR A 149 9.69 5.05 -4.70
CA TYR A 149 10.73 5.73 -3.95
C TYR A 149 11.77 4.75 -3.37
N LEU A 150 11.33 3.58 -2.90
CA LEU A 150 12.24 2.52 -2.46
C LEU A 150 13.19 2.05 -3.57
N CYS A 151 12.72 2.01 -4.82
CA CYS A 151 13.54 1.64 -5.97
C CYS A 151 14.49 2.77 -6.40
N TYR A 152 13.95 3.99 -6.61
CA TYR A 152 14.71 5.10 -7.22
C TYR A 152 14.43 6.43 -6.51
N PRO A 153 14.97 6.66 -5.30
CA PRO A 153 14.64 7.85 -4.50
C PRO A 153 14.92 9.15 -5.26
N ASP A 154 16.12 9.32 -5.84
CA ASP A 154 16.50 10.54 -6.55
C ASP A 154 15.56 10.89 -7.73
N ILE A 155 15.04 9.87 -8.41
CA ILE A 155 14.12 10.04 -9.54
C ILE A 155 12.75 10.48 -9.02
N VAL A 156 12.23 9.81 -8.01
CA VAL A 156 10.92 10.12 -7.43
C VAL A 156 10.92 11.50 -6.78
N GLU A 157 11.98 11.86 -6.05
CA GLU A 157 12.18 13.23 -5.53
C GLU A 157 12.13 14.26 -6.66
N GLY A 158 12.83 13.98 -7.76
CA GLY A 158 12.83 14.85 -8.95
C GLY A 158 11.45 14.98 -9.61
N ILE A 159 10.58 13.98 -9.53
CA ILE A 159 9.21 14.04 -10.05
C ILE A 159 8.31 14.82 -9.09
N LEU A 160 8.39 14.54 -7.78
CA LEU A 160 7.63 15.23 -6.73
C LEU A 160 7.85 16.75 -6.78
N GLU A 161 9.12 17.19 -6.87
CA GLU A 161 9.45 18.62 -6.91
C GLU A 161 9.07 19.31 -8.22
N LYS A 162 8.92 18.56 -9.33
CA LYS A 162 8.41 19.11 -10.60
C LYS A 162 6.90 19.30 -10.56
N GLY A 163 6.16 18.41 -9.90
CA GLY A 163 4.70 18.48 -9.81
C GLY A 163 4.23 19.65 -8.95
N LYS A 164 4.81 19.79 -7.74
CA LYS A 164 4.46 20.86 -6.81
C LYS A 164 5.70 21.27 -6.02
N ARG A 165 5.91 22.57 -5.83
CA ARG A 165 7.04 23.08 -5.02
C ARG A 165 6.95 22.52 -3.59
N GLY A 166 8.02 21.90 -3.12
CA GLY A 166 8.04 21.22 -1.82
C GLY A 166 7.27 19.91 -1.84
N GLY A 167 7.14 19.29 -3.02
CA GLY A 167 6.39 18.06 -3.22
C GLY A 167 6.90 16.92 -2.34
N ILE A 168 8.20 16.87 -2.06
CA ILE A 168 8.76 15.86 -1.14
C ILE A 168 8.23 16.04 0.28
N THR A 169 8.20 17.28 0.79
CA THR A 169 7.70 17.59 2.13
C THR A 169 6.20 17.30 2.22
N ILE A 170 5.44 17.61 1.17
CA ILE A 170 4.00 17.33 1.10
C ILE A 170 3.75 15.82 1.15
N TRP A 171 4.45 15.04 0.32
CA TRP A 171 4.33 13.59 0.33
C TRP A 171 4.76 12.98 1.67
N ALA A 172 5.90 13.42 2.22
CA ALA A 172 6.39 12.97 3.53
C ALA A 172 5.38 13.26 4.65
N SER A 173 4.78 14.46 4.66
CA SER A 173 3.76 14.84 5.65
C SER A 173 2.50 13.99 5.52
N ALA A 174 2.05 13.73 4.28
CA ALA A 174 0.90 12.87 4.01
C ALA A 174 1.17 11.42 4.44
N LEU A 175 2.38 10.90 4.19
CA LEU A 175 2.78 9.57 4.64
C LEU A 175 2.86 9.49 6.17
N CYS A 176 3.36 10.54 6.84
CA CYS A 176 3.35 10.63 8.30
C CYS A 176 1.92 10.67 8.87
N HIS A 177 0.98 11.33 8.15
CA HIS A 177 -0.41 11.43 8.56
C HIS A 177 -1.10 10.06 8.59
N VAL A 178 -0.97 9.25 7.54
CA VAL A 178 -1.59 7.91 7.48
C VAL A 178 -1.00 6.91 8.50
N CYS A 179 0.22 7.19 9.01
CA CYS A 179 0.82 6.39 10.08
C CYS A 179 0.12 6.58 11.44
N ASN A 180 -0.61 7.68 11.64
CA ASN A 180 -1.30 7.94 12.90
C ASN A 180 -2.48 6.96 13.05
N ARG A 181 -2.64 6.38 14.25
CA ARG A 181 -3.74 5.45 14.57
C ARG A 181 -5.12 6.06 14.37
N SER A 182 -5.25 7.37 14.55
CA SER A 182 -6.53 8.09 14.42
C SER A 182 -6.78 8.68 13.04
N SER A 183 -5.96 8.35 12.03
CA SER A 183 -6.13 8.87 10.67
C SER A 183 -7.15 8.03 9.90
N GLU A 184 -8.01 8.70 9.14
CA GLU A 184 -8.90 8.09 8.15
C GLU A 184 -8.60 8.74 6.78
N PRO A 185 -8.07 8.00 5.78
CA PRO A 185 -7.71 6.57 5.81
C PRO A 185 -6.34 6.30 6.47
N GLY A 186 -6.31 5.39 7.45
CA GLY A 186 -5.09 4.92 8.12
C GLY A 186 -4.55 3.59 7.55
N LEU A 187 -3.33 3.23 7.96
CA LEU A 187 -2.75 1.91 7.65
C LEU A 187 -3.51 0.82 8.41
N THR A 188 -4.02 -0.19 7.71
CA THR A 188 -4.83 -1.28 8.26
C THR A 188 -4.15 -2.64 8.12
N ALA A 189 -3.44 -2.89 7.02
CA ALA A 189 -2.80 -4.18 6.76
C ALA A 189 -1.32 -4.21 7.15
N GLU A 190 -0.81 -5.42 7.45
CA GLU A 190 0.59 -5.63 7.81
C GLU A 190 1.55 -5.20 6.69
N SER A 191 1.21 -5.54 5.45
CA SER A 191 2.00 -5.18 4.27
C SER A 191 2.06 -3.67 4.03
N GLU A 192 0.98 -2.94 4.31
CA GLU A 192 0.95 -1.47 4.27
C GLU A 192 1.91 -0.86 5.31
N MET A 193 1.85 -1.38 6.55
CA MET A 193 2.74 -0.94 7.64
C MET A 193 4.19 -1.25 7.31
N LYS A 194 4.49 -2.46 6.84
CA LYS A 194 5.84 -2.89 6.45
C LYS A 194 6.41 -2.03 5.33
N LEU A 195 5.65 -1.79 4.26
CA LEU A 195 6.05 -0.91 3.17
C LEU A 195 6.36 0.50 3.69
N THR A 196 5.52 1.01 4.59
CA THR A 196 5.68 2.35 5.17
C THR A 196 6.92 2.46 6.06
N VAL A 197 7.22 1.45 6.88
CA VAL A 197 8.47 1.38 7.66
C VAL A 197 9.69 1.51 6.75
N MET A 198 9.76 0.71 5.68
CA MET A 198 10.88 0.74 4.75
C MET A 198 11.00 2.09 4.05
N ALA A 199 9.86 2.65 3.59
CA ALA A 199 9.84 3.92 2.87
C ALA A 199 10.26 5.10 3.76
N LEU A 200 9.75 5.18 5.00
CA LEU A 200 10.13 6.21 5.96
C LEU A 200 11.61 6.09 6.35
N ALA A 201 12.10 4.87 6.60
CA ALA A 201 13.52 4.67 6.90
C ALA A 201 14.41 5.14 5.75
N ARG A 202 14.05 4.81 4.51
CA ARG A 202 14.76 5.26 3.30
C ARG A 202 14.69 6.77 3.11
N LEU A 203 13.54 7.39 3.40
CA LEU A 203 13.36 8.83 3.33
C LEU A 203 14.26 9.55 4.35
N ILE A 204 14.24 9.12 5.61
CA ILE A 204 15.08 9.70 6.67
C ILE A 204 16.56 9.57 6.30
N GLU A 205 16.98 8.40 5.81
CA GLU A 205 18.35 8.18 5.35
C GLU A 205 18.76 9.19 4.26
N GLN A 206 17.89 9.45 3.27
CA GLN A 206 18.14 10.43 2.21
C GLN A 206 18.17 11.87 2.72
N LEU A 207 17.21 12.26 3.56
CA LEU A 207 17.19 13.59 4.16
C LEU A 207 18.48 13.87 4.95
N LEU A 208 18.97 12.87 5.71
CA LEU A 208 20.22 12.97 6.46
C LEU A 208 21.45 13.06 5.54
N LYS A 209 21.50 12.28 4.45
CA LYS A 209 22.57 12.36 3.44
C LYS A 209 22.63 13.73 2.75
N GLN A 210 21.47 14.34 2.53
CA GLN A 210 21.36 15.70 1.98
C GLN A 210 21.69 16.79 3.00
N GLY A 211 21.97 16.43 4.27
CA GLY A 211 22.26 17.38 5.34
C GLY A 211 21.05 18.18 5.79
N LYS A 212 19.83 17.71 5.49
CA LYS A 212 18.60 18.33 6.00
C LYS A 212 18.50 18.05 7.50
N SER A 213 17.88 18.98 8.22
CA SER A 213 17.70 18.90 9.67
C SER A 213 16.43 19.66 10.06
N GLY A 214 15.80 19.25 11.17
CA GLY A 214 14.67 19.97 11.76
C GLY A 214 13.40 19.13 11.79
N ASP A 215 12.26 19.82 11.78
CA ASP A 215 10.93 19.28 12.07
C ASP A 215 10.52 18.15 11.10
N GLU A 216 10.94 18.22 9.83
CA GLU A 216 10.61 17.19 8.81
C GLU A 216 11.20 15.81 9.15
N ILE A 217 12.44 15.77 9.65
CA ILE A 217 13.07 14.51 10.09
C ILE A 217 12.42 14.03 11.38
N GLN A 218 12.04 14.96 12.26
CA GLN A 218 11.37 14.64 13.50
C GLN A 218 10.01 13.99 13.27
N SER A 219 9.18 14.54 12.37
CA SER A 219 7.89 13.94 12.04
C SER A 219 8.05 12.57 11.42
N CYS A 220 8.95 12.42 10.43
CA CYS A 220 9.19 11.14 9.78
C CYS A 220 9.71 10.09 10.75
N PHE A 221 10.66 10.44 11.63
CA PHE A 221 11.22 9.49 12.59
C PHE A 221 10.19 9.13 13.68
N THR A 222 9.38 10.08 14.12
CA THR A 222 8.26 9.82 15.04
C THR A 222 7.26 8.83 14.43
N SER A 223 6.81 9.08 13.20
CA SER A 223 5.92 8.18 12.46
C SER A 223 6.55 6.81 12.21
N LEU A 224 7.86 6.74 11.94
CA LEU A 224 8.59 5.48 11.77
C LEU A 224 8.53 4.62 13.04
N LEU A 225 8.77 5.20 14.22
CA LEU A 225 8.67 4.46 15.49
C LEU A 225 7.24 4.00 15.74
N GLU A 226 6.25 4.87 15.53
CA GLU A 226 4.83 4.58 15.71
C GLU A 226 4.38 3.38 14.84
N VAL A 227 4.66 3.43 13.54
CA VAL A 227 4.27 2.36 12.61
C VAL A 227 5.05 1.07 12.86
N SER A 228 6.30 1.14 13.33
CA SER A 228 7.09 -0.04 13.71
C SER A 228 6.49 -0.75 14.93
N ILE A 229 6.01 0.00 15.93
CA ILE A 229 5.31 -0.58 17.09
C ILE A 229 4.02 -1.26 16.63
N ARG A 230 3.20 -0.58 15.83
CA ARG A 230 1.93 -1.11 15.30
C ARG A 230 2.14 -2.38 14.48
N LEU A 231 3.17 -2.41 13.64
CA LEU A 231 3.53 -3.59 12.87
C LEU A 231 3.89 -4.77 13.77
N LYS A 232 4.63 -4.51 14.85
CA LYS A 232 4.96 -5.55 15.82
C LYS A 232 3.72 -6.05 16.57
N GLU A 233 2.86 -5.16 17.06
CA GLU A 233 1.59 -5.52 17.70
C GLU A 233 0.70 -6.38 16.80
N ALA A 234 0.62 -6.03 15.50
CA ALA A 234 -0.16 -6.78 14.52
C ALA A 234 0.37 -8.20 14.25
N ARG A 235 1.65 -8.46 14.50
CA ARG A 235 2.26 -9.79 14.39
C ARG A 235 2.10 -10.57 15.69
N ASP A 236 2.44 -9.98 16.82
CA ASP A 236 2.36 -10.62 18.13
C ASP A 236 0.90 -11.03 18.45
N GLY A 237 -0.10 -10.22 18.06
CA GLY A 237 -1.52 -10.53 18.26
C GLY A 237 -2.06 -11.70 17.42
N LYS A 238 -1.37 -12.10 16.34
CA LYS A 238 -1.72 -13.30 15.56
C LYS A 238 -1.20 -14.59 16.22
N ASP A 239 -0.11 -14.49 16.98
CA ASP A 239 0.51 -15.64 17.67
C ASP A 239 -0.26 -16.06 18.93
N GLU A 240 -1.00 -15.15 19.57
CA GLU A 240 -1.80 -15.43 20.78
C GLU A 240 -3.15 -16.14 20.52
N GLN A 241 -3.63 -16.18 19.27
CA GLN A 241 -4.91 -16.86 18.91
C GLN A 241 -4.73 -18.32 18.45
N GLY A 242 -3.50 -18.84 18.44
CA GLY A 242 -3.16 -20.14 17.87
C GLY A 242 -2.92 -21.28 18.87
N SER A 243 -3.27 -21.16 20.15
CA SER A 243 -2.82 -22.12 21.17
C SER A 243 -3.84 -22.58 22.21
N ASP A 244 -5.13 -22.69 21.89
CA ASP A 244 -6.15 -23.20 22.84
C ASP A 244 -6.96 -24.41 22.34
N ASP A 245 -6.39 -25.24 21.47
CA ASP A 245 -6.90 -26.61 21.25
C ASP A 245 -6.04 -27.62 22.04
N ALA A 246 -6.32 -27.69 23.34
CA ALA A 246 -5.88 -28.78 24.20
C ALA A 246 -7.07 -29.26 25.04
N GLU A 247 -7.76 -30.25 24.47
CA GLU A 247 -8.51 -31.34 25.12
C GLU A 247 -9.09 -31.08 26.52
N ASP A 248 -10.40 -30.90 26.60
CA ASP A 248 -11.14 -31.44 27.74
C ASP A 248 -12.22 -32.41 27.23
N ASP A 249 -11.90 -33.68 27.42
CA ASP A 249 -12.69 -34.86 27.18
C ASP A 249 -13.58 -35.07 28.41
N SER A 250 -14.86 -34.71 28.33
CA SER A 250 -15.84 -35.23 29.27
C SER A 250 -17.21 -35.40 28.63
N ASP A 251 -17.46 -36.63 28.19
CA ASP A 251 -18.80 -37.20 28.02
C ASP A 251 -19.64 -37.01 29.30
N ASN A 252 -20.88 -36.53 29.14
CA ASN A 252 -22.05 -37.14 29.78
C ASN A 252 -23.35 -36.63 29.16
N GLU A 253 -24.10 -37.58 28.60
CA GLU A 253 -25.46 -37.44 28.11
C GLU A 253 -26.48 -37.29 29.26
N GLU A 254 -27.70 -36.93 28.86
CA GLU A 254 -29.02 -37.17 29.49
C GLU A 254 -29.61 -36.09 30.43
N ASP A 255 -30.64 -35.45 29.86
CA ASP A 255 -32.04 -35.48 30.33
C ASP A 255 -32.69 -34.26 31.01
N GLU A 256 -33.75 -33.85 30.29
CA GLU A 256 -35.11 -33.48 30.73
C GLU A 256 -35.40 -32.13 31.40
N ASP A 257 -36.44 -31.52 30.80
CA ASP A 257 -37.19 -30.34 31.21
C ASP A 257 -37.65 -30.38 32.68
N ASP A 258 -37.61 -29.23 33.38
CA ASP A 258 -38.70 -28.86 34.28
C ASP A 258 -38.82 -27.33 34.42
N ASP A 259 -40.01 -26.84 34.09
CA ASP A 259 -40.48 -25.47 34.33
C ASP A 259 -40.50 -25.16 35.83
N THR A 260 -40.04 -23.96 36.26
CA THR A 260 -40.88 -23.07 37.09
C THR A 260 -40.26 -21.69 37.33
N ASP A 261 -40.99 -20.69 36.84
CA ASP A 261 -41.41 -19.44 37.50
C ASP A 261 -40.41 -18.53 38.25
N ASN A 262 -40.26 -17.33 37.64
CA ASN A 262 -40.41 -16.00 38.24
C ASN A 262 -39.21 -15.40 39.00
N ASP A 263 -38.66 -14.30 38.48
CA ASP A 263 -38.89 -12.96 39.03
C ASP A 263 -38.22 -11.87 38.17
N ASP A 264 -38.95 -10.76 38.00
CA ASP A 264 -38.57 -9.50 37.37
C ASP A 264 -37.13 -9.02 37.70
N TYR A 265 -36.45 -8.39 36.74
CA TYR A 265 -36.13 -6.95 36.73
C TYR A 265 -35.20 -6.60 35.55
N ASP A 266 -35.76 -5.81 34.64
CA ASP A 266 -35.27 -4.49 34.21
C ASP A 266 -33.87 -4.37 33.55
N GLU A 267 -33.90 -4.11 32.23
CA GLU A 267 -33.24 -2.97 31.55
C GLU A 267 -32.79 -3.37 30.12
N ASP A 268 -33.75 -3.74 29.26
CA ASP A 268 -33.51 -3.75 27.82
C ASP A 268 -33.64 -2.31 27.33
N SER A 269 -32.55 -1.55 27.41
CA SER A 269 -32.42 -0.31 26.66
C SER A 269 -32.29 -0.67 25.18
N GLY A 270 -33.39 -1.10 24.58
CA GLY A 270 -33.53 -1.20 23.15
C GLY A 270 -33.22 0.17 22.58
N THR A 271 -32.03 0.34 22.03
CA THR A 271 -31.76 1.37 21.04
C THR A 271 -32.78 1.13 19.94
N GLU A 272 -33.88 1.91 19.96
CA GLU A 272 -34.82 1.99 18.86
C GLU A 272 -33.97 2.28 17.61
N GLU A 273 -33.80 1.28 16.74
CA GLU A 273 -33.25 1.47 15.42
C GLU A 273 -34.18 2.48 14.73
N TYR A 274 -33.72 3.72 14.67
CA TYR A 274 -34.49 4.82 14.11
C TYR A 274 -34.64 4.53 12.61
N GLU A 275 -35.80 4.03 12.20
CA GLU A 275 -36.13 3.80 10.79
C GLU A 275 -36.13 5.16 10.07
N GLU A 276 -35.16 5.36 9.18
CA GLU A 276 -35.05 6.56 8.36
C GLU A 276 -36.35 6.76 7.57
N THR A 277 -36.92 7.96 7.65
CA THR A 277 -38.13 8.28 6.89
C THR A 277 -37.82 8.45 5.40
N GLU A 278 -38.79 8.19 4.52
CA GLU A 278 -38.63 8.37 3.06
C GLU A 278 -38.14 9.78 2.69
N GLU A 279 -38.57 10.81 3.42
CA GLU A 279 -38.14 12.19 3.19
C GLU A 279 -36.67 12.42 3.56
N GLU A 280 -36.19 11.80 4.64
CA GLU A 280 -34.78 11.84 5.06
C GLU A 280 -33.89 11.09 4.06
N PHE A 281 -34.33 9.92 3.61
CA PHE A 281 -33.67 9.14 2.56
C PHE A 281 -33.56 9.94 1.25
N LEU A 282 -34.67 10.54 0.79
CA LEU A 282 -34.71 11.36 -0.44
C LEU A 282 -33.84 12.62 -0.30
N LYS A 283 -33.78 13.22 0.89
CA LYS A 283 -32.93 14.38 1.16
C LYS A 283 -31.45 14.00 1.18
N ARG A 284 -31.09 12.83 1.70
CA ARG A 284 -29.72 12.28 1.64
C ARG A 284 -29.31 12.06 0.19
N TYR A 285 -30.17 11.43 -0.61
CA TYR A 285 -29.92 11.21 -2.04
C TYR A 285 -29.86 12.50 -2.85
N ALA A 286 -30.74 13.47 -2.60
CA ALA A 286 -30.69 14.77 -3.27
C ALA A 286 -29.39 15.51 -2.96
N LYS A 287 -28.91 15.44 -1.71
CA LYS A 287 -27.63 16.02 -1.30
C LYS A 287 -26.44 15.29 -1.94
N ALA A 288 -26.50 13.96 -2.06
CA ALA A 288 -25.50 13.17 -2.77
C ALA A 288 -25.46 13.48 -4.28
N ALA A 289 -26.63 13.65 -4.91
CA ALA A 289 -26.76 14.05 -6.31
C ALA A 289 -26.23 15.48 -6.56
N GLU A 290 -26.50 16.42 -5.64
CA GLU A 290 -25.96 17.78 -5.72
C GLU A 290 -24.42 17.80 -5.51
N ALA A 291 -23.88 16.90 -4.69
CA ALA A 291 -22.44 16.71 -4.54
C ALA A 291 -21.80 16.13 -5.82
N LEU A 292 -22.49 15.19 -6.50
CA LEU A 292 -22.11 14.65 -7.81
C LEU A 292 -22.07 15.74 -8.89
N GLU A 293 -23.08 16.60 -8.94
CA GLU A 293 -23.18 17.69 -9.93
C GLU A 293 -22.12 18.79 -9.69
N ASN A 294 -21.75 19.05 -8.44
CA ASN A 294 -20.73 20.03 -8.08
C ASN A 294 -19.29 19.51 -8.16
N GLY A 295 -19.06 18.29 -8.67
CA GLY A 295 -17.73 17.67 -8.74
C GLY A 295 -17.10 17.40 -7.37
N SER A 296 -17.91 17.40 -6.32
CA SER A 296 -17.53 17.15 -4.92
C SER A 296 -17.84 15.72 -4.48
N ALA A 297 -18.46 14.91 -5.35
CA ALA A 297 -18.74 13.52 -5.04
C ALA A 297 -17.44 12.73 -5.02
N ILE A 298 -17.08 12.43 -3.78
CA ILE A 298 -16.34 11.30 -3.28
C ILE A 298 -16.02 10.30 -4.40
N GLU A 299 -14.76 10.35 -4.81
CA GLU A 299 -14.10 9.30 -5.57
C GLU A 299 -13.94 8.10 -4.61
N GLU A 300 -15.07 7.48 -4.24
CA GLU A 300 -15.10 6.25 -3.48
C GLU A 300 -14.56 5.18 -4.42
N GLY A 301 -13.35 4.69 -4.12
CA GLY A 301 -13.01 3.34 -4.58
C GLY A 301 -14.10 2.42 -4.07
N ASP A 302 -14.56 1.51 -4.92
CA ASP A 302 -15.59 0.53 -4.60
C ASP A 302 -15.28 -0.10 -3.23
N ASP A 303 -16.28 -0.17 -2.34
CA ASP A 303 -16.08 -0.68 -0.98
C ASP A 303 -15.53 -2.12 -1.00
N GLU A 304 -15.81 -2.87 -2.07
CA GLU A 304 -15.24 -4.20 -2.32
C GLU A 304 -13.71 -4.20 -2.53
N ASP A 305 -13.11 -3.06 -2.87
CA ASP A 305 -11.67 -2.92 -3.09
C ASP A 305 -10.89 -2.86 -1.79
N GLN A 306 -11.54 -2.41 -0.72
CA GLN A 306 -10.91 -2.18 0.58
C GLN A 306 -10.53 -3.49 1.29
N GLU A 307 -11.10 -4.63 0.85
CA GLU A 307 -10.81 -5.97 1.37
C GLU A 307 -9.61 -6.66 0.70
N LEU A 308 -9.05 -6.10 -0.38
CA LEU A 308 -7.92 -6.73 -1.08
C LEU A 308 -6.62 -6.54 -0.31
N GLU A 309 -5.98 -7.65 0.07
CA GLU A 309 -4.67 -7.64 0.72
C GLU A 309 -3.60 -7.05 -0.23
N LEU A 310 -2.82 -6.10 0.28
CA LEU A 310 -1.75 -5.45 -0.47
C LEU A 310 -0.55 -6.40 -0.64
N GLU A 311 -0.31 -6.87 -1.86
CA GLU A 311 0.87 -7.67 -2.20
C GLU A 311 2.08 -6.78 -2.52
N ILE A 312 3.13 -6.84 -1.70
CA ILE A 312 4.33 -5.99 -1.85
C ILE A 312 5.50 -6.67 -2.59
N GLY A 313 5.24 -7.79 -3.28
CA GLY A 313 6.23 -8.54 -4.05
C GLY A 313 7.43 -9.00 -3.20
N GLN A 314 8.66 -8.86 -3.71
CA GLN A 314 9.89 -9.22 -2.98
C GLN A 314 10.12 -8.42 -1.68
N LEU A 315 9.42 -7.31 -1.48
CA LEU A 315 9.55 -6.56 -0.23
C LEU A 315 9.01 -7.35 0.97
N THR A 316 8.15 -8.35 0.73
CA THR A 316 7.66 -9.27 1.77
C THR A 316 8.81 -10.00 2.47
N ASP A 317 9.87 -10.34 1.74
CA ASP A 317 11.02 -11.09 2.28
C ASP A 317 12.06 -10.21 3.00
N ILE A 318 11.94 -8.88 2.91
CA ILE A 318 12.86 -7.96 3.56
C ILE A 318 12.54 -7.89 5.06
N ASP A 319 13.54 -8.09 5.91
CA ASP A 319 13.40 -7.85 7.35
C ASP A 319 13.39 -6.34 7.63
N GLU A 320 12.22 -5.80 7.94
CA GLU A 320 12.07 -4.38 8.22
C GLU A 320 12.67 -3.95 9.57
N GLN A 321 12.86 -4.87 10.52
CA GLN A 321 13.59 -4.58 11.77
C GLN A 321 15.08 -4.38 11.49
N MET A 322 15.65 -5.15 10.56
CA MET A 322 17.03 -4.95 10.11
C MET A 322 17.22 -3.59 9.41
N VAL A 323 16.22 -3.15 8.63
CA VAL A 323 16.21 -1.81 8.03
C VAL A 323 16.21 -0.73 9.11
N LEU A 324 15.32 -0.86 10.11
CA LEU A 324 15.25 0.07 11.24
C LEU A 324 16.54 0.10 12.06
N SER A 325 17.10 -1.08 12.37
CA SER A 325 18.38 -1.23 13.09
C SER A 325 19.51 -0.51 12.36
N SER A 326 19.62 -0.73 11.06
CA SER A 326 20.67 -0.11 10.24
C SER A 326 20.58 1.42 10.27
N LEU A 327 19.37 1.97 10.21
CA LEU A 327 19.14 3.41 10.30
C LEU A 327 19.54 3.97 11.67
N ILE A 328 19.09 3.34 12.76
CA ILE A 328 19.38 3.77 14.12
C ILE A 328 20.88 3.65 14.40
N ASP A 329 21.51 2.53 14.08
CA ASP A 329 22.93 2.30 14.29
C ASP A 329 23.77 3.39 13.62
N GLN A 330 23.45 3.72 12.36
CA GLN A 330 24.20 4.72 11.59
C GLN A 330 23.93 6.16 12.05
N TYR A 331 22.68 6.50 12.43
CA TYR A 331 22.25 7.89 12.62
C TYR A 331 21.70 8.23 14.01
N HIS A 332 21.82 7.36 15.02
CA HIS A 332 21.32 7.60 16.39
C HIS A 332 21.83 8.92 16.99
N HIS A 333 23.04 9.36 16.65
CA HIS A 333 23.60 10.63 17.13
C HIS A 333 22.82 11.86 16.65
N VAL A 334 22.13 11.77 15.51
CA VAL A 334 21.21 12.82 15.03
C VAL A 334 19.79 12.52 15.49
N LEU A 335 19.32 11.30 15.23
CA LEU A 335 17.92 10.91 15.44
C LEU A 335 17.54 10.84 16.93
N ILE A 336 18.40 10.24 17.75
CA ILE A 336 18.13 9.96 19.17
C ILE A 336 18.88 10.91 20.09
N ARG A 337 19.82 11.74 19.61
CA ARG A 337 20.43 12.80 20.44
C ARG A 337 20.09 14.22 19.99
N GLY A 338 19.69 14.40 18.72
CA GLY A 338 19.37 15.72 18.16
C GLY A 338 17.89 16.07 18.18
N LEU A 339 16.98 15.10 18.11
CA LEU A 339 15.53 15.35 18.02
C LEU A 339 14.86 15.37 19.39
N VAL A 340 13.61 15.85 19.47
CA VAL A 340 12.78 15.77 20.69
C VAL A 340 11.63 14.79 20.45
N LEU A 341 11.76 13.58 20.97
CA LEU A 341 10.74 12.52 20.85
C LEU A 341 9.76 12.53 22.03
N PRO A 342 8.46 12.23 21.81
CA PRO A 342 7.50 12.03 22.89
C PRO A 342 7.92 10.88 23.82
N SER A 343 7.91 11.11 25.13
CA SER A 343 8.39 10.12 26.10
C SER A 343 7.57 8.82 26.07
N GLU A 344 6.24 8.92 25.92
CA GLU A 344 5.34 7.77 25.83
C GLU A 344 5.68 6.90 24.60
N LEU A 345 5.92 7.53 23.45
CA LEU A 345 6.35 6.81 22.24
C LEU A 345 7.67 6.08 22.47
N VAL A 346 8.65 6.71 23.11
CA VAL A 346 9.94 6.06 23.40
C VAL A 346 9.75 4.87 24.34
N VAL A 347 8.94 5.00 25.38
CA VAL A 347 8.64 3.88 26.30
C VAL A 347 7.98 2.73 25.56
N ASN A 348 6.95 3.00 24.77
CA ASN A 348 6.24 1.98 23.98
C ASN A 348 7.18 1.33 22.96
N PHE A 349 8.04 2.12 22.31
CA PHE A 349 9.04 1.61 21.37
C PHE A 349 10.05 0.69 22.04
N LEU A 350 10.55 1.03 23.23
CA LEU A 350 11.51 0.20 23.96
C LEU A 350 10.87 -1.06 24.54
N ASN A 351 9.60 -1.01 24.93
CA ASN A 351 8.84 -2.20 25.30
C ASN A 351 8.67 -3.15 24.11
N ALA A 352 8.33 -2.61 22.94
CA ALA A 352 8.24 -3.36 21.70
C ALA A 352 9.62 -3.86 21.22
N PHE A 353 10.68 -3.07 21.37
CA PHE A 353 12.01 -3.39 20.85
C PHE A 353 13.13 -3.14 21.88
N PRO A 354 13.28 -4.01 22.89
CA PRO A 354 14.24 -3.82 23.98
C PRO A 354 15.71 -3.76 23.52
N VAL A 355 16.02 -4.28 22.33
CA VAL A 355 17.37 -4.26 21.74
C VAL A 355 17.92 -2.84 21.57
N TYR A 356 17.06 -1.83 21.43
CA TYR A 356 17.47 -0.44 21.21
C TYR A 356 17.72 0.36 22.50
N ASP A 357 17.52 -0.25 23.67
CA ASP A 357 17.61 0.42 24.99
C ASP A 357 18.88 1.28 25.16
N SER A 358 20.02 0.77 24.68
CA SER A 358 21.31 1.44 24.83
C SER A 358 21.39 2.78 24.08
N TYR A 359 20.61 2.95 23.02
CA TYR A 359 20.57 4.19 22.24
C TYR A 359 19.73 5.28 22.90
N PHE A 360 18.71 4.91 23.66
CA PHE A 360 17.71 5.81 24.24
C PHE A 360 17.97 6.19 25.71
N ASN A 361 19.18 5.95 26.23
CA ASN A 361 19.54 6.21 27.64
C ASN A 361 19.22 7.62 28.17
N ARG A 362 19.04 8.65 27.33
CA ARG A 362 18.65 10.01 27.76
C ARG A 362 17.16 10.15 28.12
N TYR A 363 16.36 9.16 27.77
CA TYR A 363 14.91 9.10 28.00
C TYR A 363 14.54 8.21 29.20
N LYS A 364 15.55 7.61 29.82
CA LYS A 364 15.47 6.97 31.14
C LYS A 364 15.81 8.03 32.19
#